data_AF-A0A1I6NRY6-F1
#
_entry.id   AF-A0A1I6NRY6-F1
#
_cell.length_a   1.000
_cell.length_b   1.000
_cell.length_c   1.000
_cell.angle_alpha   90.00
_cell.angle_beta   90.00
_cell.angle_gamma   90.00
#
_symmetry.space_group_name_H-M   'P 1'
#
loop_
_entity.id
_entity.type
_entity.pdbx_description
1 polymer ?
#
loop_
_entity_poly.entity_id
_entity_poly.type
_entity_poly.pdbx_seq_one_letter_code
_entity_poly.pdbx_strand_id
1 'polypeptide(L)'
;MGGFNFRTDSFKQFLKDKESQIHIRTESGIQETDNFKNLHRCIATYHRERPIQDFTAILISKDEISNLITDFSDKLFKTLDENECIINNHLLFDGNLDLIKVERKEIKNNNDARKYYLELSCEVCVFLINPKGVHYFVDGKDVGEAIFFTTDALNTYNELKDITKIIEIFDEYRSHLKVKNNYYKFFASKSTKSSLCKHLIDNPTKKQYEDFNNEHKQLLENKPEDRFRDDLRMYLTKNLKATVLSKEYILENFKRLDIFINDDFGELYLIEVKWVGVSIHSLGQKIGTCYEAKDINPNAVLQTVDYIRQLNNERKNIKLAYLAVFDARNEDLPDTVDVFDEKHLIEDLSKYYPRFKKIPDFKVINQHPS
;
A
#
# COMPACT_ATOMS: atom_id res chain seq x y z
N MET A 1 -20.73 -31.73 1.66
CA MET A 1 -20.49 -31.26 0.28
C MET A 1 -21.74 -30.56 -0.22
N GLY A 2 -21.81 -29.22 -0.07
CA GLY A 2 -22.91 -28.43 -0.61
C GLY A 2 -22.58 -28.05 -2.06
N GLY A 3 -23.30 -28.62 -3.02
CA GLY A 3 -23.12 -28.30 -4.44
C GLY A 3 -23.48 -26.84 -4.71
N PHE A 4 -22.52 -26.09 -5.26
CA PHE A 4 -22.77 -24.76 -5.80
C PHE A 4 -23.78 -24.87 -6.96
N ASN A 5 -24.96 -24.28 -6.79
CA ASN A 5 -26.05 -24.34 -7.75
C ASN A 5 -25.88 -23.22 -8.78
N PHE A 6 -25.27 -23.53 -9.94
CA PHE A 6 -25.00 -22.61 -11.06
C PHE A 6 -26.26 -22.18 -11.86
N ARG A 7 -27.45 -22.20 -11.27
CA ARG A 7 -28.74 -21.98 -11.96
C ARG A 7 -29.47 -20.70 -11.55
N THR A 8 -28.75 -19.61 -11.27
CA THR A 8 -29.39 -18.31 -11.14
C THR A 8 -29.39 -17.59 -12.49
N ASP A 9 -30.55 -17.10 -12.91
CA ASP A 9 -30.71 -16.33 -14.15
C ASP A 9 -29.74 -15.13 -14.23
N SER A 10 -29.31 -14.62 -13.08
CA SER A 10 -28.25 -13.61 -12.95
C SER A 10 -26.89 -14.03 -13.51
N PHE A 11 -26.49 -15.29 -13.36
CA PHE A 11 -25.20 -15.78 -13.84
C PHE A 11 -25.24 -16.03 -15.36
N LYS A 12 -26.37 -16.52 -15.86
CA LYS A 12 -26.61 -16.63 -17.31
C LYS A 12 -26.67 -15.25 -17.98
N GLN A 13 -27.29 -14.27 -17.33
CA GLN A 13 -27.30 -12.89 -17.82
C GLN A 13 -25.89 -12.30 -17.81
N PHE A 14 -25.13 -12.47 -16.72
CA PHE A 14 -23.72 -12.06 -16.65
C PHE A 14 -22.86 -12.70 -17.76
N LEU A 15 -23.05 -14.00 -18.03
CA LEU A 15 -22.34 -14.68 -19.12
C LEU A 15 -22.74 -14.15 -20.50
N LYS A 16 -24.03 -13.88 -20.73
CA LYS A 16 -24.49 -13.24 -21.98
C LYS A 16 -23.98 -11.81 -22.15
N ASP A 17 -23.90 -11.06 -21.06
CA ASP A 17 -23.35 -9.70 -21.07
C ASP A 17 -21.85 -9.74 -21.34
N LYS A 18 -21.13 -10.73 -20.78
CA LYS A 18 -19.71 -10.97 -21.08
C LYS A 18 -19.47 -11.45 -22.50
N GLU A 19 -20.30 -12.35 -23.01
CA GLU A 19 -20.26 -12.86 -24.38
C GLU A 19 -20.54 -11.73 -25.38
N SER A 20 -21.55 -10.89 -25.13
CA SER A 20 -21.82 -9.70 -25.94
C SER A 20 -20.69 -8.66 -25.85
N GLN A 21 -20.10 -8.47 -24.67
CA GLN A 21 -18.90 -7.61 -24.50
C GLN A 21 -17.67 -8.16 -25.23
N ILE A 22 -17.53 -9.49 -25.32
CA ILE A 22 -16.48 -10.17 -26.07
C ILE A 22 -16.75 -10.04 -27.57
N HIS A 23 -18.00 -10.21 -28.02
CA HIS A 23 -18.36 -10.09 -29.44
C HIS A 23 -18.18 -8.65 -29.96
N ILE A 24 -18.58 -7.64 -29.17
CA ILE A 24 -18.29 -6.22 -29.44
C ILE A 24 -16.78 -5.96 -29.51
N ARG A 25 -15.96 -6.69 -28.74
CA ARG A 25 -14.49 -6.57 -28.77
C ARG A 25 -13.85 -7.22 -30.00
N THR A 26 -14.47 -8.22 -30.61
CA THR A 26 -13.80 -9.05 -31.62
C THR A 26 -14.11 -8.71 -33.08
N GLU A 27 -15.18 -7.96 -33.41
CA GLU A 27 -15.54 -7.75 -34.83
C GLU A 27 -15.73 -6.28 -35.28
N SER A 28 -15.66 -5.28 -34.40
CA SER A 28 -15.91 -3.88 -34.83
C SER A 28 -15.32 -2.77 -33.95
N GLY A 29 -14.42 -3.09 -33.01
CA GLY A 29 -13.79 -2.07 -32.17
C GLY A 29 -12.79 -1.22 -32.96
N ILE A 30 -12.83 0.10 -32.81
CA ILE A 30 -11.88 1.05 -33.45
C ILE A 30 -10.41 0.65 -33.21
N GLN A 31 -10.13 0.01 -32.07
CA GLN A 31 -8.81 -0.50 -31.68
C GLN A 31 -8.23 -1.55 -32.65
N GLU A 32 -9.09 -2.26 -33.37
CA GLU A 32 -8.67 -3.29 -34.33
C GLU A 32 -8.33 -2.73 -35.71
N THR A 33 -8.69 -1.48 -35.98
CA THR A 33 -8.41 -0.82 -37.26
C THR A 33 -6.91 -0.53 -37.44
N ASP A 34 -6.44 -0.59 -38.68
CA ASP A 34 -5.04 -0.27 -39.01
C ASP A 34 -4.70 1.18 -38.65
N ASN A 35 -5.63 2.11 -38.86
CA ASN A 35 -5.45 3.52 -38.52
C ASN A 35 -5.19 3.72 -37.03
N PHE A 36 -5.98 3.08 -36.15
CA PHE A 36 -5.74 3.15 -34.71
C PHE A 36 -4.39 2.54 -34.33
N LYS A 37 -4.09 1.33 -34.85
CA LYS A 37 -2.83 0.63 -34.56
C LYS A 37 -1.61 1.43 -35.02
N ASN A 38 -1.71 2.07 -36.19
CA ASN A 38 -0.66 2.94 -36.72
C ASN A 38 -0.51 4.22 -35.92
N LEU A 39 -1.62 4.86 -35.51
CA LEU A 39 -1.57 6.06 -34.67
C LEU A 39 -0.93 5.76 -33.32
N HIS A 40 -1.37 4.70 -32.65
CA HIS A 40 -0.79 4.25 -31.39
C HIS A 40 0.71 3.97 -31.53
N ARG A 41 1.13 3.29 -32.60
CA ARG A 41 2.55 3.00 -32.87
C ARG A 41 3.36 4.27 -33.13
N CYS A 42 2.79 5.25 -33.82
CA CYS A 42 3.45 6.54 -34.05
C CYS A 42 3.63 7.29 -32.73
N ILE A 43 2.59 7.39 -31.90
CA ILE A 43 2.66 8.03 -30.56
C ILE A 43 3.68 7.31 -29.68
N ALA A 44 3.71 5.97 -29.69
CA ALA A 44 4.71 5.19 -28.95
C ALA A 44 6.14 5.36 -29.49
N THR A 45 6.29 5.70 -30.77
CA THR A 45 7.60 6.02 -31.36
C THR A 45 8.04 7.42 -30.95
N TYR A 46 7.14 8.40 -31.02
CA TYR A 46 7.36 9.75 -30.48
C TYR A 46 7.82 9.71 -29.02
N HIS A 47 7.11 8.94 -28.18
CA HIS A 47 7.47 8.74 -26.77
C HIS A 47 8.88 8.19 -26.58
N ARG A 48 9.31 7.21 -27.39
CA ARG A 48 10.65 6.60 -27.28
C ARG A 48 11.77 7.53 -27.74
N GLU A 49 11.49 8.43 -28.67
CA GLU A 49 12.46 9.35 -29.26
C GLU A 49 12.59 10.68 -28.50
N ARG A 50 11.75 10.91 -27.49
CA ARG A 50 11.73 12.14 -26.70
C ARG A 50 11.85 11.83 -25.20
N PRO A 51 12.57 12.67 -24.43
CA PRO A 51 12.66 12.51 -22.98
C PRO A 51 11.38 13.00 -22.29
N ILE A 52 10.27 12.28 -22.45
CA ILE A 52 8.97 12.64 -21.86
C ILE A 52 9.03 12.52 -20.34
N GLN A 53 8.74 13.62 -19.64
CA GLN A 53 8.74 13.69 -18.17
C GLN A 53 7.37 14.02 -17.57
N ASP A 54 6.41 14.37 -18.41
CA ASP A 54 5.07 14.78 -18.05
C ASP A 54 4.00 13.85 -18.65
N PHE A 55 2.74 14.23 -18.43
CA PHE A 55 1.57 13.49 -18.88
C PHE A 55 0.82 14.34 -19.89
N THR A 56 0.60 13.79 -21.08
CA THR A 56 -0.07 14.48 -22.19
C THR A 56 -1.13 13.56 -22.80
N ALA A 57 -2.37 14.02 -22.82
CA ALA A 57 -3.50 13.34 -23.42
C ALA A 57 -3.71 13.84 -24.86
N ILE A 58 -3.49 12.96 -25.83
CA ILE A 58 -3.91 13.13 -27.21
C ILE A 58 -5.34 12.61 -27.35
N LEU A 59 -6.24 13.48 -27.78
CA LEU A 59 -7.66 13.24 -27.94
C LEU A 59 -7.99 13.27 -29.42
N ILE A 60 -8.66 12.25 -29.93
CA ILE A 60 -9.11 12.20 -31.33
C ILE A 60 -10.38 11.36 -31.42
N SER A 61 -11.38 11.81 -32.18
CA SER A 61 -12.63 11.06 -32.32
C SER A 61 -12.42 9.78 -33.14
N LYS A 62 -13.32 8.81 -33.01
CA LYS A 62 -13.25 7.57 -33.80
C LYS A 62 -13.45 7.81 -35.30
N ASP A 63 -14.30 8.77 -35.64
CA ASP A 63 -14.57 9.16 -37.02
C ASP A 63 -13.31 9.80 -37.62
N GLU A 64 -12.61 10.64 -36.86
CA GLU A 64 -11.34 11.22 -37.28
C GLU A 64 -10.24 10.16 -37.42
N ILE A 65 -10.13 9.19 -36.50
CA ILE A 65 -9.22 8.05 -36.64
C ILE A 65 -9.52 7.26 -37.92
N SER A 66 -10.79 7.03 -38.21
CA SER A 66 -11.20 6.29 -39.40
C SER A 66 -10.83 7.00 -40.71
N ASN A 67 -10.71 8.33 -40.65
CA ASN A 67 -10.37 9.19 -41.79
C ASN A 67 -8.97 9.83 -41.66
N LEU A 68 -8.05 9.21 -40.91
CA LEU A 68 -6.69 9.69 -40.76
C LEU A 68 -6.00 9.85 -42.12
N ILE A 69 -5.32 10.97 -42.31
CA ILE A 69 -4.43 11.19 -43.45
C ILE A 69 -3.36 10.10 -43.54
N THR A 70 -2.87 9.77 -44.74
CA THR A 70 -1.79 8.79 -44.92
C THR A 70 -0.43 9.38 -44.54
N ASP A 71 0.53 8.52 -44.17
CA ASP A 71 1.93 8.90 -43.89
C ASP A 71 2.11 10.03 -42.86
N PHE A 72 1.26 10.03 -41.83
CA PHE A 72 1.06 11.15 -40.91
C PHE A 72 2.12 11.32 -39.81
N SER A 73 3.11 10.41 -39.72
CA SER A 73 4.08 10.37 -38.62
C SER A 73 4.89 11.66 -38.46
N ASP A 74 5.49 12.18 -39.52
CA ASP A 74 6.27 13.43 -39.50
C ASP A 74 5.41 14.63 -39.11
N LYS A 75 4.15 14.66 -39.60
CA LYS A 75 3.20 15.73 -39.24
C LYS A 75 2.87 15.67 -37.75
N LEU A 76 2.51 14.49 -37.23
CA LEU A 76 2.22 14.30 -35.82
C LEU A 76 3.39 14.77 -34.94
N PHE A 77 4.61 14.35 -35.25
CA PHE A 77 5.78 14.67 -34.43
C PHE A 77 6.06 16.16 -34.47
N LYS A 78 6.00 16.76 -35.66
CA LYS A 78 6.16 18.20 -35.83
C LYS A 78 5.13 18.96 -35.01
N THR A 79 3.84 18.59 -35.07
CA THR A 79 2.78 19.26 -34.31
C THR A 79 2.96 19.08 -32.81
N LEU A 80 3.33 17.89 -32.33
CA LEU A 80 3.57 17.63 -30.91
C LEU A 80 4.81 18.39 -30.36
N ASP A 81 5.81 18.63 -31.20
CA ASP A 81 7.00 19.43 -30.87
C ASP A 81 6.71 20.96 -30.94
N GLU A 82 5.49 21.41 -31.28
CA GLU A 82 5.12 22.82 -31.26
C GLU A 82 4.95 23.35 -29.83
N ASN A 83 5.31 24.62 -29.60
CA ASN A 83 5.23 25.25 -28.27
C ASN A 83 3.84 25.15 -27.63
N GLU A 84 2.78 25.24 -28.43
CA GLU A 84 1.40 25.14 -27.94
C GLU A 84 1.08 23.74 -27.40
N CYS A 85 1.59 22.69 -28.04
CA CYS A 85 1.49 21.32 -27.55
C CYS A 85 2.34 21.10 -26.30
N ILE A 86 3.56 21.63 -26.26
CA ILE A 86 4.51 21.43 -25.15
C ILE A 86 4.00 22.03 -23.84
N ILE A 87 3.32 23.19 -23.88
CA ILE A 87 2.86 23.88 -22.65
C ILE A 87 1.48 23.40 -22.15
N ASN A 88 0.77 22.62 -22.96
CA ASN A 88 -0.56 22.08 -22.65
C ASN A 88 -0.50 20.56 -22.48
N ASN A 89 -1.53 19.97 -21.87
CA ASN A 89 -1.54 18.53 -21.60
C ASN A 89 -2.80 17.82 -22.11
N HIS A 90 -3.72 18.53 -22.73
CA HIS A 90 -4.88 17.99 -23.42
C HIS A 90 -4.92 18.57 -24.83
N LEU A 91 -4.73 17.71 -25.82
CA LEU A 91 -4.55 18.08 -27.21
C LEU A 91 -5.61 17.36 -28.04
N LEU A 92 -6.59 18.09 -28.57
CA LEU A 92 -7.63 17.56 -29.44
C LEU A 92 -7.23 17.74 -30.90
N PHE A 93 -7.18 16.63 -31.64
CA PHE A 93 -6.80 16.57 -33.04
C PHE A 93 -7.98 16.19 -33.94
N ASP A 94 -7.95 16.69 -35.17
CA ASP A 94 -8.77 16.18 -36.28
C ASP A 94 -8.08 15.01 -37.02
N GLY A 95 -8.69 14.48 -38.07
CA GLY A 95 -8.16 13.40 -38.92
C GLY A 95 -7.00 13.83 -39.81
N ASN A 96 -6.76 15.14 -39.94
CA ASN A 96 -5.54 15.67 -40.57
C ASN A 96 -4.40 15.81 -39.57
N LEU A 97 -4.62 15.55 -38.27
CA LEU A 97 -3.70 15.84 -37.17
C LEU A 97 -3.37 17.33 -37.02
N ASP A 98 -4.34 18.17 -37.36
CA ASP A 98 -4.34 19.59 -36.97
C ASP A 98 -5.00 19.74 -35.60
N LEU A 99 -4.47 20.66 -34.79
CA LEU A 99 -5.03 20.94 -33.46
C LEU A 99 -6.36 21.67 -33.59
N ILE A 100 -7.42 21.05 -33.08
CA ILE A 100 -8.74 21.67 -32.94
C ILE A 100 -8.80 22.50 -31.65
N LYS A 101 -8.27 21.94 -30.56
CA LYS A 101 -8.34 22.55 -29.23
C LYS A 101 -7.17 22.10 -28.38
N VAL A 102 -6.59 23.04 -27.64
CA VAL A 102 -5.63 22.75 -26.57
C VAL A 102 -6.15 23.24 -25.23
N GLU A 103 -5.83 22.51 -24.17
CA GLU A 103 -6.17 22.89 -22.81
C GLU A 103 -5.07 22.42 -21.86
N ARG A 104 -4.79 23.25 -20.84
CA ARG A 104 -4.02 22.82 -19.68
C ARG A 104 -5.00 22.39 -18.59
N LYS A 105 -5.16 21.09 -18.42
CA LYS A 105 -6.04 20.47 -17.43
C LYS A 105 -5.26 20.10 -16.18
N GLU A 106 -5.70 20.61 -15.05
CA GLU A 106 -5.23 20.14 -13.75
C GLU A 106 -6.18 19.07 -13.23
N ILE A 107 -5.64 17.90 -12.89
CA ILE A 107 -6.39 16.79 -12.30
C ILE A 107 -5.75 16.43 -10.97
N LYS A 108 -6.56 16.39 -9.91
CA LYS A 108 -6.11 16.39 -8.52
C LYS A 108 -5.34 15.15 -8.09
N ASN A 109 -5.75 13.97 -8.56
CA ASN A 109 -5.13 12.71 -8.16
C ASN A 109 -5.34 11.64 -9.22
N ASN A 110 -4.63 10.52 -9.02
CA ASN A 110 -4.60 9.40 -9.95
C ASN A 110 -5.99 8.76 -10.21
N ASN A 111 -6.84 8.67 -9.19
CA ASN A 111 -8.18 8.09 -9.32
C ASN A 111 -9.12 9.01 -10.08
N ASP A 112 -9.07 10.32 -9.78
CA ASP A 112 -9.83 11.33 -10.50
C ASP A 112 -9.41 11.39 -11.98
N ALA A 113 -8.11 11.27 -12.25
CA ALA A 113 -7.58 11.20 -13.62
C ALA A 113 -8.08 9.96 -14.37
N ARG A 114 -8.00 8.78 -13.75
CA ARG A 114 -8.53 7.55 -14.35
C ARG A 114 -10.02 7.67 -14.67
N LYS A 115 -10.81 8.17 -13.71
CA LYS A 115 -12.26 8.37 -13.90
C LYS A 115 -12.55 9.36 -15.03
N TYR A 116 -11.83 10.48 -15.05
CA TYR A 116 -11.96 11.50 -16.08
C TYR A 116 -11.67 10.94 -17.49
N TYR A 117 -10.56 10.22 -17.66
CA TYR A 117 -10.21 9.64 -18.95
C TYR A 117 -11.16 8.51 -19.38
N LEU A 118 -11.68 7.72 -18.43
CA LEU A 118 -12.73 6.74 -18.72
C LEU A 118 -14.00 7.42 -19.25
N GLU A 119 -14.48 8.47 -18.59
CA GLU A 119 -15.67 9.21 -19.01
C GLU A 119 -15.46 9.88 -20.38
N LEU A 120 -14.33 10.55 -20.56
CA LEU A 120 -13.96 11.21 -21.82
C LEU A 120 -13.86 10.20 -22.98
N SER A 121 -13.39 8.99 -22.68
CA SER A 121 -13.18 7.96 -23.70
C SER A 121 -14.45 7.39 -24.34
N CYS A 122 -15.62 7.75 -23.81
CA CYS A 122 -16.91 7.44 -24.41
C CYS A 122 -17.16 8.26 -25.70
N GLU A 123 -16.56 9.43 -25.81
CA GLU A 123 -16.75 10.36 -26.94
C GLU A 123 -15.53 10.37 -27.88
N VAL A 124 -14.32 10.28 -27.34
CA VAL A 124 -13.06 10.31 -28.09
C VAL A 124 -12.17 9.14 -27.72
N CYS A 125 -11.20 8.79 -28.56
CA CYS A 125 -10.08 7.96 -28.14
C CYS A 125 -9.08 8.84 -27.39
N VAL A 126 -8.64 8.38 -26.22
CA VAL A 126 -7.64 9.07 -25.40
C VAL A 126 -6.35 8.27 -25.45
N PHE A 127 -5.27 8.87 -25.95
CA PHE A 127 -3.91 8.34 -25.82
C PHE A 127 -3.16 9.20 -24.80
N LEU A 128 -2.91 8.62 -23.63
CA LEU A 128 -2.16 9.25 -22.56
C LEU A 128 -0.68 8.86 -22.67
N ILE A 129 0.13 9.81 -23.15
CA ILE A 129 1.58 9.72 -23.07
C ILE A 129 1.99 10.01 -21.63
N ASN A 130 2.85 9.17 -21.07
CA ASN A 130 3.41 9.34 -19.73
C ASN A 130 4.89 8.92 -19.70
N PRO A 131 5.64 9.17 -18.62
CA PRO A 131 7.07 8.84 -18.57
C PRO A 131 7.41 7.34 -18.70
N LYS A 132 6.43 6.44 -18.54
CA LYS A 132 6.61 4.98 -18.65
C LYS A 132 6.13 4.41 -19.98
N GLY A 133 5.41 5.17 -20.80
CA GLY A 133 4.91 4.72 -22.08
C GLY A 133 3.67 5.46 -22.54
N VAL A 134 2.94 4.81 -23.45
CA VAL A 134 1.65 5.29 -23.96
C VAL A 134 0.57 4.35 -23.47
N HIS A 135 -0.45 4.92 -22.87
CA HIS A 135 -1.62 4.21 -22.38
C HIS A 135 -2.86 4.74 -23.10
N TYR A 136 -3.91 3.95 -23.27
CA TYR A 136 -5.10 4.45 -23.97
C TYR A 136 -6.43 4.05 -23.34
N PHE A 137 -7.42 4.91 -23.58
CA PHE A 137 -8.80 4.72 -23.16
C PHE A 137 -9.72 4.85 -24.36
N VAL A 138 -10.65 3.91 -24.49
CA VAL A 138 -11.63 3.86 -25.59
C VAL A 138 -12.90 3.20 -25.07
N ASP A 139 -14.06 3.77 -25.38
CA ASP A 139 -15.37 3.18 -25.05
C ASP A 139 -15.58 2.95 -23.55
N GLY A 140 -15.14 3.90 -22.73
CA GLY A 140 -15.23 3.79 -21.27
C GLY A 140 -14.37 2.65 -20.71
N LYS A 141 -13.36 2.21 -21.46
CA LYS A 141 -12.43 1.16 -21.05
C LYS A 141 -11.02 1.69 -21.04
N ASP A 142 -10.35 1.37 -19.95
CA ASP A 142 -8.93 1.55 -19.72
C ASP A 142 -8.21 0.32 -20.30
N VAL A 143 -7.31 0.54 -21.27
CA VAL A 143 -6.60 -0.52 -21.97
C VAL A 143 -5.10 -0.25 -21.89
N GLY A 144 -4.45 -0.97 -20.98
CA GLY A 144 -3.01 -0.97 -20.77
C GLY A 144 -2.66 -1.30 -19.31
N GLU A 145 -1.37 -1.24 -18.97
CA GLU A 145 -0.86 -1.59 -17.64
C GLU A 145 -0.42 -0.35 -16.83
N ALA A 146 -0.72 0.86 -17.29
CA ALA A 146 -0.31 2.06 -16.58
C ALA A 146 -0.97 2.14 -15.20
N ILE A 147 -0.15 2.35 -14.18
CA ILE A 147 -0.58 2.53 -12.79
C ILE A 147 -0.77 4.02 -12.48
N PHE A 148 -0.03 4.88 -13.18
CA PHE A 148 -0.01 6.33 -12.97
C PHE A 148 -0.61 7.06 -14.17
N PHE A 149 -1.42 8.07 -13.86
CA PHE A 149 -2.13 8.95 -14.79
C PHE A 149 -1.88 10.43 -14.48
N THR A 150 -1.08 10.73 -13.45
CA THR A 150 -0.65 12.08 -13.09
C THR A 150 0.82 12.12 -12.67
N THR A 151 1.47 13.27 -12.90
CA THR A 151 2.85 13.52 -12.51
C THR A 151 3.04 13.41 -10.99
N ASP A 152 2.12 13.97 -10.21
CA ASP A 152 2.20 13.96 -8.74
C ASP A 152 2.19 12.53 -8.19
N ALA A 153 1.32 11.66 -8.71
CA ALA A 153 1.23 10.27 -8.26
C ALA A 153 2.52 9.50 -8.57
N LEU A 154 3.11 9.72 -9.76
CA LEU A 154 4.37 9.12 -10.14
C LEU A 154 5.53 9.64 -9.26
N ASN A 155 5.58 10.94 -8.98
CA ASN A 155 6.62 11.54 -8.15
C ASN A 155 6.55 11.03 -6.72
N THR A 156 5.37 11.04 -6.09
CA THR A 156 5.17 10.47 -4.75
C THR A 156 5.61 9.02 -4.70
N TYR A 157 5.28 8.20 -5.71
CA TYR A 157 5.72 6.81 -5.77
C TYR A 157 7.25 6.65 -5.94
N ASN A 158 7.90 7.57 -6.66
CA ASN A 158 9.36 7.57 -6.83
C ASN A 158 10.11 8.03 -5.57
N GLU A 159 9.47 8.80 -4.69
CA GLU A 159 10.02 9.18 -3.38
C GLU A 159 10.00 8.03 -2.36
N LEU A 160 9.18 6.99 -2.59
CA LEU A 160 9.10 5.82 -1.72
C LEU A 160 10.37 4.97 -1.81
N LYS A 161 10.75 4.35 -0.70
CA LYS A 161 11.91 3.45 -0.62
C LYS A 161 11.56 2.03 -1.07
N ASP A 162 12.49 1.38 -1.74
CA ASP A 162 12.38 -0.03 -2.11
C ASP A 162 12.44 -0.97 -0.89
N ILE A 163 11.92 -2.19 -1.02
CA ILE A 163 11.92 -3.22 0.04
C ILE A 163 13.31 -3.58 0.55
N THR A 164 14.33 -3.46 -0.30
CA THR A 164 15.75 -3.63 0.09
C THR A 164 16.18 -2.63 1.17
N LYS A 165 15.45 -1.53 1.37
CA LYS A 165 15.69 -0.50 2.39
C LYS A 165 14.79 -0.62 3.62
N ILE A 166 14.06 -1.74 3.80
CA ILE A 166 13.11 -1.89 4.92
C ILE A 166 13.75 -1.70 6.30
N ILE A 167 15.01 -2.08 6.48
CA ILE A 167 15.74 -1.86 7.75
C ILE A 167 15.91 -0.36 8.04
N GLU A 168 16.27 0.44 7.03
CA GLU A 168 16.36 1.91 7.15
C GLU A 168 14.99 2.50 7.51
N ILE A 169 13.89 1.98 6.92
CA ILE A 169 12.52 2.42 7.25
C ILE A 169 12.18 2.10 8.71
N PHE A 170 12.61 0.95 9.25
CA PHE A 170 12.45 0.65 10.68
C PHE A 170 13.24 1.62 11.57
N ASP A 171 14.46 2.01 11.17
CA ASP A 171 15.27 3.02 11.88
C ASP A 171 14.60 4.41 11.87
N GLU A 172 14.05 4.80 10.73
CA GLU A 172 13.26 6.03 10.59
C GLU A 172 11.99 5.98 11.43
N TYR A 173 11.29 4.85 11.46
CA TYR A 173 10.11 4.67 12.29
C TYR A 173 10.45 4.72 13.79
N ARG A 174 11.57 4.14 14.24
CA ARG A 174 12.05 4.32 15.62
C ARG A 174 12.26 5.79 15.96
N SER A 175 12.80 6.57 15.03
CA SER A 175 12.96 8.02 15.21
C SER A 175 11.61 8.74 15.21
N HIS A 176 10.67 8.34 14.35
CA HIS A 176 9.30 8.84 14.31
C HIS A 176 8.58 8.62 15.66
N LEU A 177 8.79 7.48 16.31
CA LEU A 177 8.24 7.15 17.64
C LEU A 177 8.86 7.95 18.79
N LYS A 178 9.92 8.74 18.59
CA LYS A 178 10.43 9.66 19.62
C LYS A 178 9.69 10.99 19.68
N VAL A 179 8.90 11.30 18.66
CA VAL A 179 8.13 12.55 18.59
C VAL A 179 6.85 12.41 19.41
N LYS A 180 6.61 13.37 20.32
CA LYS A 180 5.46 13.37 21.24
C LYS A 180 4.13 13.05 20.57
N ASN A 181 3.83 13.72 19.46
CA ASN A 181 2.58 13.58 18.73
C ASN A 181 2.40 12.19 18.08
N ASN A 182 3.48 11.40 17.99
CA ASN A 182 3.41 10.08 17.41
C ASN A 182 3.30 9.00 18.47
N TYR A 183 4.03 9.11 19.60
CA TYR A 183 4.02 8.06 20.61
C TYR A 183 2.89 8.16 21.62
N TYR A 184 2.37 9.36 21.91
CA TYR A 184 1.41 9.53 23.02
C TYR A 184 0.14 8.68 22.85
N LYS A 185 -0.24 8.36 21.60
CA LYS A 185 -1.41 7.55 21.25
C LYS A 185 -1.34 6.09 21.74
N PHE A 186 -0.15 5.62 22.12
CA PHE A 186 0.05 4.28 22.70
C PHE A 186 -0.17 4.24 24.21
N PHE A 187 -0.07 5.39 24.89
CA PHE A 187 -0.10 5.46 26.35
C PHE A 187 -1.45 5.95 26.88
N ALA A 188 -1.83 5.40 28.03
CA ALA A 188 -3.04 5.79 28.73
C ALA A 188 -3.04 7.29 29.06
N SER A 189 -4.09 7.99 28.65
CA SER A 189 -4.23 9.42 28.90
C SER A 189 -4.26 9.75 30.40
N LYS A 190 -3.94 11.00 30.78
CA LYS A 190 -4.08 11.46 32.18
C LYS A 190 -5.50 11.24 32.72
N SER A 191 -6.52 11.51 31.91
CA SER A 191 -7.93 11.26 32.27
C SER A 191 -8.22 9.78 32.49
N THR A 192 -7.69 8.91 31.63
CA THR A 192 -7.84 7.45 31.77
C THR A 192 -7.22 6.97 33.08
N LYS A 193 -5.99 7.41 33.39
CA LYS A 193 -5.29 7.06 34.62
C LYS A 193 -5.96 7.62 35.87
N SER A 194 -6.50 8.84 35.82
CA SER A 194 -7.30 9.38 36.92
C SER A 194 -8.60 8.60 37.13
N SER A 195 -9.28 8.16 36.07
CA SER A 195 -10.45 7.28 36.19
C SER A 195 -10.07 5.95 36.83
N LEU A 196 -8.96 5.35 36.39
CA LEU A 196 -8.45 4.10 36.93
C LEU A 196 -8.12 4.23 38.43
N CYS A 197 -7.47 5.33 38.83
CA CYS A 197 -7.16 5.63 40.23
C CYS A 197 -8.43 5.64 41.12
N LYS A 198 -9.53 6.24 40.65
CA LYS A 198 -10.83 6.21 41.36
C LYS A 198 -11.43 4.82 41.53
N HIS A 199 -11.13 3.89 40.63
CA HIS A 199 -11.61 2.51 40.71
C HIS A 199 -10.76 1.65 41.65
N LEU A 200 -9.48 2.01 41.83
CA LEU A 200 -8.53 1.23 42.62
C LEU A 200 -8.34 1.77 44.04
N ILE A 201 -8.61 3.05 44.26
CA ILE A 201 -8.43 3.76 45.53
C ILE A 201 -9.74 4.44 45.89
N ASP A 202 -10.28 4.16 47.06
CA ASP A 202 -11.47 4.83 47.58
C ASP A 202 -11.14 6.28 47.97
N ASN A 203 -11.92 7.23 47.45
CA ASN A 203 -11.79 8.68 47.72
C ASN A 203 -10.34 9.21 47.64
N PRO A 204 -9.65 9.07 46.48
CA PRO A 204 -8.25 9.42 46.36
C PRO A 204 -8.02 10.93 46.48
N THR A 205 -7.02 11.30 47.26
CA THR A 205 -6.56 12.68 47.41
C THR A 205 -5.86 13.17 46.14
N LYS A 206 -5.70 14.49 46.00
CA LYS A 206 -4.96 15.10 44.88
C LYS A 206 -3.54 14.53 44.73
N LYS A 207 -2.82 14.35 45.85
CA LYS A 207 -1.48 13.78 45.85
C LYS A 207 -1.47 12.33 45.33
N GLN A 208 -2.45 11.51 45.72
CA GLN A 208 -2.57 10.14 45.20
C GLN A 208 -2.85 10.09 43.70
N TYR A 209 -3.58 11.05 43.13
CA TYR A 209 -3.71 11.14 41.66
C TYR A 209 -2.38 11.48 40.98
N GLU A 210 -1.60 12.39 41.56
CA GLU A 210 -0.31 12.81 41.01
C GLU A 210 0.69 11.65 41.08
N ASP A 211 0.81 11.01 42.24
CA ASP A 211 1.68 9.85 42.46
C ASP A 211 1.29 8.70 41.51
N PHE A 212 0.00 8.36 41.42
CA PHE A 212 -0.49 7.31 40.52
C PHE A 212 -0.16 7.60 39.05
N ASN A 213 -0.35 8.85 38.60
CA ASN A 213 -0.05 9.24 37.22
C ASN A 213 1.44 9.12 36.88
N ASN A 214 2.32 9.41 37.85
CA ASN A 214 3.76 9.34 37.72
C ASN A 214 4.27 7.90 37.70
N GLU A 215 3.76 7.06 38.62
CA GLU A 215 4.08 5.63 38.69
C GLU A 215 3.63 4.90 37.41
N HIS A 216 2.46 5.26 36.88
CA HIS A 216 1.86 4.65 35.69
C HIS A 216 2.11 5.47 34.42
N LYS A 217 3.26 6.15 34.31
CA LYS A 217 3.58 6.96 33.12
C LYS A 217 3.66 6.12 31.84
N GLN A 218 4.19 4.89 31.92
CA GLN A 218 4.34 3.96 30.80
C GLN A 218 3.12 3.05 30.56
N LEU A 219 2.04 3.24 31.32
CA LEU A 219 0.86 2.41 31.17
C LEU A 219 0.27 2.58 29.77
N LEU A 220 0.17 1.50 29.02
CA LEU A 220 -0.34 1.49 27.65
C LEU A 220 -1.86 1.52 27.61
N GLU A 221 -2.40 2.08 26.54
CA GLU A 221 -3.81 1.90 26.17
C GLU A 221 -4.13 0.42 25.91
N ASN A 222 -5.42 0.08 25.94
CA ASN A 222 -5.85 -1.28 25.61
C ASN A 222 -5.48 -1.62 24.15
N LYS A 223 -5.21 -2.91 23.91
CA LYS A 223 -4.79 -3.49 22.63
C LYS A 223 -3.55 -2.81 22.04
N PRO A 224 -2.43 -2.79 22.79
CA PRO A 224 -1.19 -2.17 22.31
C PRO A 224 -0.63 -2.85 21.05
N GLU A 225 -0.77 -4.17 20.92
CA GLU A 225 -0.39 -4.92 19.71
C GLU A 225 -1.11 -4.39 18.46
N ASP A 226 -2.45 -4.29 18.51
CA ASP A 226 -3.27 -3.77 17.41
C ASP A 226 -2.86 -2.34 17.05
N ARG A 227 -2.69 -1.46 18.06
CA ARG A 227 -2.31 -0.06 17.85
C ARG A 227 -0.95 0.06 17.18
N PHE A 228 0.04 -0.70 17.66
CA PHE A 228 1.39 -0.66 17.11
C PHE A 228 1.44 -1.24 15.70
N ARG A 229 0.75 -2.35 15.47
CA ARG A 229 0.58 -2.97 14.15
C ARG A 229 -0.05 -2.02 13.14
N ASP A 230 -1.14 -1.37 13.50
CA ASP A 230 -1.84 -0.43 12.61
C ASP A 230 -0.97 0.79 12.28
N ASP A 231 -0.25 1.32 13.26
CA ASP A 231 0.62 2.47 13.06
C ASP A 231 1.85 2.12 12.21
N LEU A 232 2.53 1.02 12.51
CA LEU A 232 3.65 0.52 11.72
C LEU A 232 3.22 0.25 10.29
N ARG A 233 2.06 -0.39 10.10
CA ARG A 233 1.49 -0.63 8.77
C ARG A 233 1.25 0.67 8.01
N MET A 234 0.59 1.65 8.63
CA MET A 234 0.36 2.96 8.00
C MET A 234 1.67 3.66 7.64
N TYR A 235 2.68 3.56 8.51
CA TYR A 235 4.00 4.12 8.25
C TYR A 235 4.67 3.43 7.05
N LEU A 236 4.64 2.09 6.99
CA LEU A 236 5.17 1.32 5.87
C LEU A 236 4.45 1.67 4.56
N THR A 237 3.11 1.73 4.54
CA THR A 237 2.33 2.10 3.34
C THR A 237 2.71 3.47 2.78
N LYS A 238 3.14 4.41 3.63
CA LYS A 238 3.50 5.77 3.23
C LYS A 238 4.96 5.93 2.78
N ASN A 239 5.83 4.98 3.12
CA ASN A 239 7.28 5.12 2.93
C ASN A 239 7.89 4.01 2.07
N LEU A 240 7.14 2.93 1.81
CA LEU A 240 7.62 1.76 1.10
C LEU A 240 6.95 1.63 -0.27
N LYS A 241 7.76 1.37 -1.28
CA LYS A 241 7.39 1.09 -2.66
C LYS A 241 6.92 -0.36 -2.80
N ALA A 242 5.89 -0.73 -2.05
CA ALA A 242 5.33 -2.07 -2.03
C ALA A 242 3.87 -2.02 -1.59
N THR A 243 3.11 -3.05 -1.96
CA THR A 243 1.75 -3.19 -1.47
C THR A 243 1.76 -3.79 -0.07
N VAL A 244 1.53 -2.94 0.93
CA VAL A 244 1.27 -3.38 2.30
C VAL A 244 -0.21 -3.74 2.43
N LEU A 245 -0.53 -5.00 2.69
CA LEU A 245 -1.91 -5.47 2.72
C LEU A 245 -2.68 -4.85 3.91
N SER A 246 -3.82 -4.22 3.60
CA SER A 246 -4.69 -3.54 4.56
C SER A 246 -5.59 -4.49 5.36
N LYS A 247 -5.64 -5.77 4.99
CA LYS A 247 -6.33 -6.82 5.73
C LYS A 247 -5.32 -7.90 6.11
N GLU A 248 -5.42 -8.38 7.35
CA GLU A 248 -4.65 -9.53 7.84
C GLU A 248 -4.71 -10.66 6.81
N TYR A 249 -3.55 -11.16 6.38
CA TYR A 249 -3.52 -12.32 5.49
C TYR A 249 -3.97 -13.55 6.28
N ILE A 250 -4.93 -14.29 5.75
CA ILE A 250 -5.47 -15.49 6.40
C ILE A 250 -4.87 -16.71 5.72
N LEU A 251 -4.12 -17.50 6.49
CA LEU A 251 -3.58 -18.79 6.07
C LEU A 251 -4.71 -19.81 5.87
N GLU A 252 -4.43 -20.92 5.19
CA GLU A 252 -5.42 -21.98 4.93
C GLU A 252 -5.99 -22.59 6.22
N ASN A 253 -5.24 -22.52 7.33
CA ASN A 253 -5.68 -22.95 8.65
C ASN A 253 -6.43 -21.87 9.45
N PHE A 254 -6.86 -20.79 8.80
CA PHE A 254 -7.56 -19.64 9.39
C PHE A 254 -6.74 -18.80 10.38
N LYS A 255 -5.44 -19.06 10.54
CA LYS A 255 -4.57 -18.17 11.30
C LYS A 255 -4.38 -16.86 10.54
N ARG A 256 -4.38 -15.77 11.29
CA ARG A 256 -4.23 -14.42 10.76
C ARG A 256 -2.82 -13.93 10.99
N LEU A 257 -2.21 -13.40 9.95
CA LEU A 257 -0.90 -12.78 9.98
C LEU A 257 -1.02 -11.27 10.18
N ASP A 258 -0.07 -10.68 10.89
CA ASP A 258 -0.14 -9.28 11.32
C ASP A 258 0.05 -8.27 10.17
N ILE A 259 1.25 -8.20 9.59
CA ILE A 259 1.53 -7.31 8.46
C ILE A 259 2.15 -8.11 7.33
N PHE A 260 1.58 -7.97 6.15
CA PHE A 260 2.05 -8.64 4.94
C PHE A 260 2.38 -7.62 3.87
N ILE A 261 3.53 -7.79 3.23
CA ILE A 261 4.04 -6.89 2.20
C ILE A 261 4.26 -7.72 0.94
N ASN A 262 3.73 -7.23 -0.17
CA ASN A 262 3.98 -7.75 -1.51
C ASN A 262 4.75 -6.70 -2.29
N ASP A 263 5.96 -7.00 -2.71
CA ASP A 263 6.76 -6.09 -3.52
C ASP A 263 6.31 -6.08 -4.99
N ASP A 264 6.95 -5.24 -5.80
CA ASP A 264 6.63 -5.09 -7.22
C ASP A 264 7.00 -6.33 -8.05
N PHE A 265 7.78 -7.28 -7.49
CA PHE A 265 8.17 -8.54 -8.11
C PHE A 265 7.27 -9.72 -7.70
N GLY A 266 6.25 -9.49 -6.87
CA GLY A 266 5.38 -10.55 -6.35
C GLY A 266 5.99 -11.34 -5.20
N GLU A 267 7.06 -10.84 -4.59
CA GLU A 267 7.73 -11.44 -3.44
C GLU A 267 7.08 -10.98 -2.14
N LEU A 268 7.00 -11.91 -1.19
CA LEU A 268 6.22 -11.72 0.03
C LEU A 268 7.13 -11.55 1.24
N TYR A 269 6.74 -10.64 2.12
CA TYR A 269 7.40 -10.39 3.39
C TYR A 269 6.35 -10.34 4.50
N LEU A 270 6.70 -10.87 5.66
CA LEU A 270 5.84 -10.92 6.85
C LEU A 270 6.48 -10.10 7.96
N ILE A 271 5.68 -9.37 8.74
CA ILE A 271 6.10 -8.82 10.02
C ILE A 271 5.11 -9.33 11.07
N GLU A 272 5.60 -10.14 12.01
CA GLU A 272 4.89 -10.51 13.22
C GLU A 272 5.08 -9.40 14.26
N VAL A 273 3.99 -8.99 14.89
CA VAL A 273 3.98 -7.89 15.84
C VAL A 273 3.75 -8.42 17.24
N LYS A 274 4.55 -7.94 18.21
CA LYS A 274 4.40 -8.21 19.64
C LYS A 274 4.64 -6.95 20.45
N TRP A 275 4.40 -7.03 21.76
CA TRP A 275 4.66 -5.92 22.68
C TRP A 275 5.04 -6.42 24.07
N VAL A 276 5.75 -5.58 24.82
CA VAL A 276 6.09 -5.79 26.23
C VAL A 276 5.83 -4.53 27.05
N GLY A 277 5.52 -4.72 28.33
CA GLY A 277 5.07 -3.67 29.25
C GLY A 277 3.67 -3.97 29.81
N VAL A 278 3.02 -2.93 30.37
CA VAL A 278 1.74 -3.06 31.06
C VAL A 278 0.68 -2.24 30.33
N SER A 279 -0.49 -2.83 30.06
CA SER A 279 -1.64 -2.14 29.44
C SER A 279 -2.81 -1.97 30.41
N ILE A 280 -3.73 -1.07 30.10
CA ILE A 280 -5.04 -1.01 30.76
C ILE A 280 -5.93 -2.15 30.25
N HIS A 281 -6.80 -2.64 31.13
CA HIS A 281 -7.84 -3.60 30.72
C HIS A 281 -8.84 -2.94 29.76
N SER A 282 -9.56 -3.75 28.99
CA SER A 282 -10.50 -3.29 27.95
C SER A 282 -11.60 -2.34 28.41
N LEU A 283 -11.97 -2.43 29.69
CA LEU A 283 -12.98 -1.57 30.32
C LEU A 283 -12.38 -0.29 30.94
N GLY A 284 -11.05 -0.14 30.98
CA GLY A 284 -10.37 1.01 31.58
C GLY A 284 -10.44 1.10 33.11
N GLN A 285 -10.99 0.08 33.79
CA GLN A 285 -11.29 0.09 35.23
C GLN A 285 -10.24 -0.63 36.09
N LYS A 286 -9.32 -1.37 35.48
CA LYS A 286 -8.23 -2.07 36.17
C LYS A 286 -6.97 -2.09 35.32
N ILE A 287 -5.82 -2.31 35.96
CA ILE A 287 -4.58 -2.68 35.26
C ILE A 287 -4.86 -3.98 34.49
N GLY A 288 -4.46 -3.99 33.23
CA GLY A 288 -4.71 -5.06 32.27
C GLY A 288 -3.57 -6.05 32.21
N THR A 289 -3.19 -6.41 30.99
CA THR A 289 -2.19 -7.44 30.72
C THR A 289 -0.78 -6.87 30.92
N CYS A 290 0.12 -7.71 31.43
CA CYS A 290 1.56 -7.45 31.43
C CYS A 290 2.24 -8.52 30.58
N TYR A 291 3.14 -8.11 29.70
CA TYR A 291 4.04 -9.02 28.97
C TYR A 291 5.49 -8.63 29.20
N GLU A 292 6.32 -9.65 29.38
CA GLU A 292 7.76 -9.57 29.61
C GLU A 292 8.53 -10.25 28.46
N ALA A 293 9.85 -10.10 28.45
CA ALA A 293 10.70 -10.68 27.39
C ALA A 293 10.52 -12.20 27.21
N LYS A 294 10.26 -12.95 28.30
CA LYS A 294 9.99 -14.40 28.27
C LYS A 294 8.70 -14.78 27.57
N ASP A 295 7.75 -13.83 27.44
CA ASP A 295 6.50 -14.04 26.71
C ASP A 295 6.74 -13.90 25.20
N ILE A 296 7.84 -13.26 24.80
CA ILE A 296 8.28 -13.12 23.41
C ILE A 296 9.23 -14.26 23.01
N ASN A 297 10.29 -14.49 23.79
CA ASN A 297 11.32 -15.49 23.49
C ASN A 297 11.12 -16.74 24.35
N PRO A 298 10.92 -17.95 23.76
CA PRO A 298 11.13 -18.31 22.35
C PRO A 298 9.85 -18.28 21.48
N ASN A 299 8.68 -18.11 22.07
CA ASN A 299 7.40 -18.42 21.43
C ASN A 299 7.12 -17.59 20.17
N ALA A 300 7.35 -16.28 20.19
CA ALA A 300 7.13 -15.41 19.04
C ALA A 300 8.10 -15.75 17.89
N VAL A 301 9.36 -16.10 18.20
CA VAL A 301 10.34 -16.55 17.20
C VAL A 301 9.85 -17.82 16.52
N LEU A 302 9.48 -18.84 17.31
CA LEU A 302 8.97 -20.10 16.79
C LEU A 302 7.70 -19.91 15.95
N GLN A 303 6.79 -19.04 16.40
CA GLN A 303 5.57 -18.68 15.69
C GLN A 303 5.88 -18.06 14.32
N THR A 304 6.78 -17.08 14.26
CA THR A 304 7.17 -16.44 12.99
C THR A 304 7.83 -17.42 12.02
N VAL A 305 8.70 -18.31 12.52
CA VAL A 305 9.35 -19.34 11.70
C VAL A 305 8.33 -20.36 11.18
N ASP A 306 7.35 -20.74 12.00
CA ASP A 306 6.27 -21.63 11.58
C ASP A 306 5.38 -20.99 10.50
N TYR A 307 5.17 -19.66 10.54
CA TYR A 307 4.48 -18.96 9.46
C TYR A 307 5.25 -19.01 8.13
N ILE A 308 6.58 -18.90 8.14
CA ILE A 308 7.40 -19.10 6.93
C ILE A 308 7.19 -20.50 6.36
N ARG A 309 7.17 -21.53 7.23
CA ARG A 309 6.90 -22.92 6.80
C ARG A 309 5.52 -23.04 6.16
N GLN A 310 4.48 -22.52 6.81
CA GLN A 310 3.10 -22.59 6.31
C GLN A 310 2.95 -21.88 4.95
N LEU A 311 3.48 -20.67 4.81
CA LEU A 311 3.45 -19.92 3.55
C LEU A 311 4.20 -20.65 2.43
N ASN A 312 5.36 -21.25 2.71
CA ASN A 312 6.06 -22.08 1.73
C ASN A 312 5.24 -23.31 1.32
N ASN A 313 4.53 -23.96 2.26
CA ASN A 313 3.65 -25.09 1.96
C ASN A 313 2.45 -24.69 1.08
N GLU A 314 1.92 -23.49 1.30
CA GLU A 314 0.89 -22.84 0.46
C GLU A 314 1.45 -22.32 -0.89
N ARG A 315 2.73 -22.59 -1.21
CA ARG A 315 3.44 -22.15 -2.42
C ARG A 315 3.48 -20.62 -2.58
N LYS A 316 3.48 -19.90 -1.46
CA LYS A 316 3.65 -18.44 -1.42
C LYS A 316 5.14 -18.12 -1.44
N ASN A 317 5.55 -17.16 -2.27
CA ASN A 317 6.95 -16.77 -2.43
C ASN A 317 7.44 -15.88 -1.27
N ILE A 318 7.44 -16.42 -0.04
CA ILE A 318 7.88 -15.73 1.18
C ILE A 318 9.42 -15.62 1.22
N LYS A 319 9.94 -14.39 1.23
CA LYS A 319 11.38 -14.12 1.26
C LYS A 319 11.92 -14.03 2.67
N LEU A 320 11.34 -13.14 3.47
CA LEU A 320 11.75 -12.89 4.84
C LEU A 320 10.53 -12.69 5.73
N ALA A 321 10.67 -13.10 6.99
CA ALA A 321 9.74 -12.73 8.04
C ALA A 321 10.49 -12.00 9.15
N TYR A 322 9.89 -10.93 9.64
CA TYR A 322 10.43 -10.08 10.68
C TYR A 322 9.63 -10.22 11.96
N LEU A 323 10.29 -10.11 13.11
CA LEU A 323 9.63 -9.89 14.39
C LEU A 323 9.86 -8.45 14.84
N ALA A 324 8.77 -7.70 14.99
CA ALA A 324 8.74 -6.33 15.49
C ALA A 324 8.10 -6.31 16.88
N VAL A 325 8.84 -5.84 17.88
CA VAL A 325 8.35 -5.76 19.26
C VAL A 325 8.29 -4.31 19.71
N PHE A 326 7.12 -3.89 20.17
CA PHE A 326 6.95 -2.60 20.82
C PHE A 326 7.33 -2.71 22.30
N ASP A 327 8.34 -1.98 22.73
CA ASP A 327 8.85 -2.04 24.10
C ASP A 327 8.50 -0.77 24.87
N ALA A 328 7.56 -0.90 25.81
CA ALA A 328 7.13 0.19 26.69
C ALA A 328 7.60 -0.02 28.15
N ARG A 329 8.54 -0.93 28.40
CA ARG A 329 9.06 -1.15 29.75
C ARG A 329 9.75 0.11 30.24
N ASN A 330 9.54 0.44 31.51
CA ASN A 330 10.08 1.67 32.10
C ASN A 330 11.59 1.59 32.40
N GLU A 331 12.15 0.38 32.36
CA GLU A 331 13.54 0.09 32.70
C GLU A 331 14.41 0.00 31.45
N ASP A 332 15.71 0.25 31.62
CA ASP A 332 16.68 0.04 30.55
C ASP A 332 17.06 -1.44 30.42
N LEU A 333 16.13 -2.22 29.87
CA LEU A 333 16.29 -3.66 29.70
C LEU A 333 16.84 -4.00 28.29
N PRO A 334 17.53 -5.15 28.14
CA PRO A 334 17.95 -5.68 26.84
C PRO A 334 16.77 -5.94 25.89
N ASP A 335 17.12 -6.09 24.61
CA ASP A 335 16.19 -6.51 23.55
C ASP A 335 15.51 -7.83 23.93
N THR A 336 14.21 -7.92 23.65
CA THR A 336 13.38 -9.09 23.98
C THR A 336 13.85 -10.39 23.31
N VAL A 337 14.61 -10.30 22.21
CA VAL A 337 15.27 -11.43 21.57
C VAL A 337 16.73 -11.07 21.24
N ASP A 338 17.51 -10.76 22.28
CA ASP A 338 18.96 -10.52 22.15
C ASP A 338 19.71 -11.78 21.66
N VAL A 339 19.39 -12.95 22.24
CA VAL A 339 19.89 -14.26 21.81
C VAL A 339 18.74 -15.27 21.76
N PHE A 340 18.71 -16.08 20.70
CA PHE A 340 17.77 -17.18 20.56
C PHE A 340 18.53 -18.52 20.60
N ASP A 341 18.17 -19.41 21.53
CA ASP A 341 18.74 -20.76 21.58
C ASP A 341 18.09 -21.63 20.49
N GLU A 342 18.83 -21.90 19.42
CA GLU A 342 18.37 -22.72 18.29
C GLU A 342 17.96 -24.14 18.70
N LYS A 343 18.32 -24.63 19.90
CA LYS A 343 17.80 -25.91 20.43
C LYS A 343 16.29 -25.91 20.61
N HIS A 344 15.65 -24.74 20.66
CA HIS A 344 14.20 -24.63 20.67
C HIS A 344 13.56 -24.87 19.29
N LEU A 345 14.34 -24.84 18.20
CA LEU A 345 13.84 -25.20 16.87
C LEU A 345 13.68 -26.71 16.77
N ILE A 346 12.45 -27.15 16.51
CA ILE A 346 12.18 -28.51 16.08
C ILE A 346 12.84 -28.70 14.70
N GLU A 347 13.34 -29.90 14.39
CA GLU A 347 14.09 -30.19 13.14
C GLU A 347 13.40 -29.63 11.88
N ASP A 348 12.08 -29.74 11.82
CA ASP A 348 11.27 -29.26 10.69
C ASP A 348 11.28 -27.73 10.48
N LEU A 349 11.54 -26.94 11.52
CA LEU A 349 11.58 -25.47 11.46
C LEU A 349 12.98 -24.92 11.13
N SER A 350 14.03 -25.70 11.39
CA SER A 350 15.43 -25.25 11.28
C SER A 350 15.76 -24.74 9.87
N LYS A 351 15.26 -25.40 8.81
CA LYS A 351 15.48 -24.98 7.42
C LYS A 351 14.81 -23.66 7.03
N TYR A 352 13.82 -23.20 7.80
CA TYR A 352 13.11 -21.93 7.56
C TYR A 352 13.67 -20.78 8.40
N TYR A 353 14.37 -21.07 9.50
CA TYR A 353 14.96 -20.09 10.40
C TYR A 353 15.88 -19.04 9.73
N PRO A 354 16.69 -19.35 8.70
CA PRO A 354 17.52 -18.34 8.04
C PRO A 354 16.73 -17.17 7.41
N ARG A 355 15.45 -17.37 7.10
CA ARG A 355 14.53 -16.35 6.58
C ARG A 355 13.88 -15.48 7.67
N PHE A 356 14.06 -15.85 8.94
CA PHE A 356 13.64 -15.03 10.07
C PHE A 356 14.66 -13.91 10.35
N LYS A 357 14.15 -12.74 10.74
CA LYS A 357 14.95 -11.58 11.17
C LYS A 357 14.30 -10.93 12.39
N LYS A 358 15.05 -10.80 13.48
CA LYS A 358 14.65 -9.95 14.61
C LYS A 358 14.98 -8.49 14.28
N ILE A 359 14.00 -7.60 14.37
CA ILE A 359 14.23 -6.15 14.31
C ILE A 359 14.51 -5.69 15.75
N PRO A 360 15.54 -4.87 16.01
CA PRO A 360 15.75 -4.28 17.34
C PRO A 360 14.48 -3.61 17.87
N ASP A 361 14.15 -3.85 19.14
CA ASP A 361 12.91 -3.43 19.77
C ASP A 361 12.59 -1.95 19.53
N PHE A 362 11.33 -1.65 19.25
CA PHE A 362 10.81 -0.30 19.15
C PHE A 362 10.57 0.24 20.56
N LYS A 363 11.67 0.61 21.22
CA LYS A 363 11.64 1.16 22.57
C LYS A 363 11.03 2.55 22.59
N VAL A 364 9.95 2.72 23.35
CA VAL A 364 9.23 3.98 23.46
C VAL A 364 9.05 4.34 24.92
N ILE A 365 9.53 5.53 25.28
CA ILE A 365 9.48 6.05 26.64
C ILE A 365 8.50 7.22 26.65
N ASN A 366 7.43 7.13 27.46
CA ASN A 366 6.51 8.25 27.69
C ASN A 366 7.11 9.31 28.62
N GLN A 367 8.22 9.91 28.18
CA GLN A 367 8.87 11.04 28.83
C GLN A 367 9.04 12.13 27.78
N HIS A 368 8.46 13.30 28.06
CA HIS A 368 8.76 14.48 27.27
C HIS A 368 10.21 14.89 27.59
N PRO A 369 11.08 15.16 26.60
CA PRO A 369 12.29 15.92 26.88
C PRO A 369 11.83 17.27 27.43
N SER A 370 12.20 17.57 28.66
CA SER A 370 11.89 18.83 29.36
C SER A 370 12.21 20.05 28.51
#